data_AF-A0A316QJA4-F1
#
_entry.id   AF-A0A316QJA4-F1
#
_cell.length_a   1.000
_cell.length_b   1.000
_cell.length_c   1.000
_cell.angle_alpha   90.00
_cell.angle_beta   90.00
_cell.angle_gamma   90.00
#
_symmetry.space_group_name_H-M   'P 1'
#
loop_
_entity.id
_entity.type
_entity.pdbx_description
1 polymer ?
#
loop_
_entity_poly.entity_id
_entity_poly.type
_entity_poly.pdbx_seq_one_letter_code
_entity_poly.pdbx_strand_id
1 'polypeptide(L)'
;YRDKDGQECDAVIHLRNGKYGLIEIKLGGDRLIEEGAKNLKAMEAKIDMDKMNAPSFLMVLTGIGDYAYRRHDGVYVVPIGCLKC
;
A
#
# COMPACT_ATOMS: atom_id res chain seq x y z
N TYR A 1 6.05 8.47 2.09
CA TYR A 1 5.62 9.85 1.77
C TYR A 1 5.06 10.47 3.03
N ARG A 2 5.55 11.62 3.46
CA ARG A 2 5.12 12.27 4.70
C ARG A 2 4.10 13.35 4.35
N ASP A 3 2.82 13.08 4.63
CA ASP A 3 1.83 14.15 4.63
C ASP A 3 1.95 14.96 5.93
N LYS A 4 1.54 16.23 5.88
CA LYS A 4 1.59 17.19 6.99
C LYS A 4 0.78 16.77 8.21
N ASP A 5 -0.09 15.77 8.07
CA ASP A 5 -0.91 15.19 9.14
C ASP A 5 -0.28 13.99 9.87
N GLY A 6 1.00 13.69 9.61
CA GLY A 6 1.78 12.72 10.40
C GLY A 6 1.43 11.24 10.15
N GLN A 7 0.65 10.94 9.11
CA GLN A 7 0.38 9.57 8.69
C GLN A 7 1.29 9.23 7.50
N GLU A 8 2.28 8.38 7.76
CA GLU A 8 3.27 7.96 6.78
C GLU A 8 2.89 6.58 6.23
N CYS A 9 2.78 6.48 4.90
CA CYS A 9 3.01 5.21 4.23
C CYS A 9 4.49 5.12 3.87
N ASP A 10 5.05 3.91 3.94
CA ASP A 10 6.47 3.66 3.70
C ASP A 10 6.89 4.14 2.29
N ALA A 11 6.05 3.91 1.28
CA ALA A 11 6.30 4.36 -0.08
C ALA A 11 5.04 4.74 -0.86
N VAL A 12 5.23 5.60 -1.87
CA VAL A 12 4.20 5.96 -2.86
C VAL A 12 4.79 5.76 -4.25
N ILE A 13 4.11 4.98 -5.09
CA ILE A 13 4.50 4.80 -6.48
C ILE A 13 3.62 5.69 -7.35
N HIS A 14 4.26 6.51 -8.18
CA HIS A 14 3.58 7.27 -9.24
C HIS A 14 3.73 6.53 -10.57
N LEU A 15 2.60 6.24 -11.20
CA LEU A 15 2.51 5.65 -12.51
C LEU A 15 2.59 6.73 -13.59
N ARG A 16 3.09 6.38 -14.78
CA ARG A 16 3.28 7.33 -15.90
C ARG A 16 1.99 8.01 -16.38
N ASN A 17 0.83 7.44 -16.05
CA ASN A 17 -0.48 7.99 -16.38
C ASN A 17 -1.05 8.93 -15.30
N GLY A 18 -0.21 9.42 -14.38
CA GLY A 18 -0.61 10.34 -13.31
C GLY A 18 -1.35 9.67 -12.15
N LYS A 19 -1.56 8.35 -12.22
CA LYS A 19 -2.09 7.57 -11.10
C LYS A 19 -1.01 7.31 -10.07
N TYR A 20 -1.41 7.00 -8.84
CA TYR A 20 -0.47 6.58 -7.81
C TYR A 20 -1.03 5.43 -6.97
N GLY A 21 -0.17 4.76 -6.23
CA GLY A 21 -0.55 3.75 -5.24
C GLY A 21 0.24 3.92 -3.96
N LEU A 22 -0.36 3.47 -2.86
CA LEU A 22 0.24 3.52 -1.52
C LEU A 22 0.80 2.15 -1.17
N ILE A 23 2.00 2.15 -0.58
CA ILE A 23 2.70 0.92 -0.21
C ILE A 23 3.15 0.99 1.25
N GLU A 24 2.84 -0.08 1.98
CA GLU A 24 3.34 -0.35 3.32
C GLU A 24 4.28 -1.56 3.28
N ILE A 25 5.45 -1.47 3.89
CA ILE A 25 6.44 -2.54 3.93
C ILE A 25 6.36 -3.24 5.29
N LYS A 26 6.20 -4.57 5.27
CA LYS A 26 6.17 -5.40 6.47
C LYS A 26 7.06 -6.62 6.29
N LEU A 27 7.68 -7.10 7.36
CA LEU A 27 8.53 -8.31 7.28
C LEU A 27 7.71 -9.58 7.00
N GLY A 28 6.38 -9.52 7.20
CA GLY A 28 5.38 -10.53 6.82
C GLY A 28 4.71 -11.21 8.00
N GLY A 29 3.89 -12.23 7.73
CA GLY A 29 2.99 -12.85 8.70
C GLY A 29 1.63 -12.15 8.79
N ASP A 30 0.58 -12.95 8.99
CA ASP A 30 -0.82 -12.54 8.83
C ASP A 30 -1.18 -11.30 9.65
N ARG A 31 -0.68 -11.20 10.90
CA ARG A 31 -0.94 -10.04 11.76
C ARG A 31 -0.38 -8.75 11.18
N LEU A 32 0.86 -8.76 10.70
CA LEU A 32 1.50 -7.56 10.16
C LEU A 32 0.91 -7.17 8.81
N ILE A 33 0.49 -8.15 8.00
CA ILE A 33 -0.24 -7.92 6.75
C ILE A 33 -1.59 -7.25 7.05
N GLU A 34 -2.31 -7.74 8.06
CA GLU A 34 -3.59 -7.17 8.50
C GLU A 34 -3.44 -5.73 9.00
N GLU A 35 -2.42 -5.46 9.82
CA GLU A 35 -2.11 -4.12 10.30
C GLU A 35 -1.74 -3.17 9.14
N GLY A 36 -0.91 -3.62 8.20
CA GLY A 36 -0.56 -2.85 7.01
C GLY A 36 -1.78 -2.52 6.14
N ALA A 37 -2.66 -3.49 5.91
CA ALA A 37 -3.89 -3.29 5.14
C ALA A 37 -4.83 -2.27 5.83
N LYS A 38 -5.01 -2.38 7.16
CA LYS A 38 -5.82 -1.44 7.94
C LYS A 38 -5.26 -0.03 7.89
N ASN A 39 -3.94 0.14 8.01
CA ASN A 39 -3.29 1.44 7.93
C ASN A 39 -3.49 2.09 6.55
N LEU A 40 -3.29 1.33 5.48
CA LEU A 40 -3.48 1.81 4.10
C LEU A 40 -4.94 2.22 3.83
N LYS A 41 -5.92 1.44 4.31
CA LYS A 41 -7.34 1.77 4.20
C LYS A 41 -7.72 3.01 5.01
N ALA A 42 -7.18 3.15 6.22
CA ALA A 42 -7.39 4.34 7.04
C ALA A 42 -6.79 5.59 6.38
N MET A 43 -5.65 5.44 5.70
CA MET A 43 -5.04 6.53 4.94
C MET A 43 -5.85 6.87 3.69
N GLU A 44 -6.29 5.87 2.91
CA GLU A 44 -7.19 6.05 1.77
C GLU A 44 -8.44 6.85 2.14
N ALA A 45 -9.07 6.53 3.28
CA ALA A 45 -10.28 7.21 3.76
C ALA A 45 -10.07 8.67 4.16
N LYS A 46 -8.82 9.10 4.38
CA LYS A 46 -8.45 10.48 4.77
C LYS A 46 -7.98 11.32 3.59
N ILE A 47 -7.78 10.73 2.42
CA ILE A 47 -7.31 11.45 1.25
C ILE A 47 -8.38 12.46 0.81
N ASP A 48 -7.98 13.72 0.76
CA ASP A 48 -8.80 14.81 0.25
C ASP A 48 -8.92 14.69 -1.29
N MET A 49 -10.05 14.13 -1.73
CA MET A 49 -10.33 13.88 -3.14
C MET A 49 -10.48 15.16 -3.99
N ASP A 50 -10.68 16.32 -3.35
CA ASP A 50 -10.74 17.60 -4.06
C ASP A 50 -9.35 18.12 -4.46
N LYS A 51 -8.30 17.67 -3.75
CA LYS A 51 -6.91 18.04 -4.05
C LYS A 51 -6.16 16.97 -4.85
N MET A 52 -6.56 15.70 -4.72
CA MET A 52 -5.82 14.57 -5.30
C MET A 52 -6.75 13.38 -5.57
N ASN A 53 -6.53 12.68 -6.68
CA ASN A 53 -7.32 11.50 -7.04
C ASN A 53 -7.18 10.39 -5.99
N ALA A 54 -8.16 9.48 -5.91
CA ALA A 54 -8.03 8.28 -5.08
C ALA A 54 -6.83 7.40 -5.54
N PRO A 55 -6.13 6.73 -4.60
CA PRO A 55 -5.07 5.81 -4.95
C PRO A 55 -5.62 4.68 -5.82
N SER A 56 -4.89 4.35 -6.89
CA SER A 56 -5.31 3.33 -7.85
C SER A 56 -5.08 1.91 -7.36
N PHE A 57 -4.22 1.74 -6.34
CA PHE A 57 -4.04 0.50 -5.62
C PHE A 57 -3.42 0.75 -4.24
N LEU A 58 -3.66 -0.19 -3.33
CA LEU A 58 -3.02 -0.28 -2.03
C LEU A 58 -2.23 -1.58 -1.98
N MET A 59 -1.01 -1.55 -1.45
CA MET A 59 -0.14 -2.72 -1.41
C MET A 59 0.59 -2.85 -0.07
N VAL A 60 0.54 -4.05 0.51
CA VAL A 60 1.48 -4.47 1.54
C VAL A 60 2.61 -5.25 0.88
N LEU A 61 3.81 -4.70 0.89
CA LEU A 61 5.03 -5.35 0.43
C LEU A 61 5.59 -6.22 1.56
N THR A 62 5.70 -7.52 1.35
CA THR A 62 6.18 -8.46 2.37
C THR A 62 7.60 -8.95 2.12
N GLY A 63 8.40 -9.08 3.19
CA GLY A 63 9.73 -9.69 3.10
C GLY A 63 9.70 -11.22 2.90
N ILE A 64 8.62 -11.87 3.36
CA ILE A 64 8.39 -13.32 3.26
C ILE A 64 7.03 -13.59 2.59
N GLY A 65 6.93 -14.70 1.87
CA GLY A 65 5.72 -15.15 1.18
C GLY A 65 6.02 -15.71 -0.21
N ASP A 66 5.29 -16.76 -0.59
CA ASP A 66 5.57 -17.52 -1.81
C ASP A 66 4.87 -16.96 -3.06
N TYR A 67 3.80 -16.18 -2.89
CA TYR A 67 3.01 -15.65 -3.99
C TYR A 67 2.36 -14.31 -3.65
N ALA A 68 2.18 -13.49 -4.69
CA ALA A 68 1.37 -12.28 -4.61
C ALA A 68 -0.11 -12.62 -4.73
N TYR A 69 -0.95 -11.97 -3.92
CA TYR A 69 -2.40 -12.15 -3.98
C TYR A 69 -3.14 -10.86 -3.64
N ARG A 70 -4.42 -10.80 -4.01
CA ARG A 70 -5.32 -9.70 -3.63
C ARG A 70 -6.25 -10.17 -2.51
N ARG A 71 -6.26 -9.42 -1.41
CA ARG A 71 -7.18 -9.65 -0.28
C ARG A 71 -8.60 -9.27 -0.66
N HIS A 72 -9.57 -9.74 0.13
CA HIS A 72 -10.99 -9.45 -0.06
C HIS A 72 -11.33 -7.95 0.07
N ASP A 73 -10.53 -7.20 0.84
CA ASP A 73 -10.64 -5.74 1.02
C ASP A 73 -10.01 -4.93 -0.12
N GLY A 74 -9.49 -5.61 -1.15
CA GLY A 74 -8.91 -5.02 -2.34
C GLY A 74 -7.43 -4.67 -2.25
N VAL A 75 -6.79 -4.87 -1.09
CA VAL A 75 -5.35 -4.63 -0.87
C VAL A 75 -4.51 -5.75 -1.49
N TYR A 76 -3.43 -5.38 -2.18
CA TYR A 76 -2.46 -6.33 -2.72
C TYR A 76 -1.45 -6.72 -1.66
N VAL A 77 -1.16 -8.01 -1.52
CA VAL A 77 -0.05 -8.52 -0.71
C VAL A 77 0.97 -9.06 -1.67
N VAL A 78 2.16 -8.45 -1.69
CA VAL A 78 3.18 -8.73 -2.70
C VAL A 78 4.51 -9.02 -2.01
N PRO A 79 5.08 -10.23 -2.16
CA PRO A 79 6.43 -10.49 -1.69
C PRO A 79 7.46 -9.64 -2.45
N ILE A 80 8.51 -9.19 -1.77
CA ILE A 80 9.60 -8.41 -2.39
C ILE A 80 10.25 -9.13 -3.58
N GLY A 81 10.23 -10.48 -3.58
CA GLY A 81 10.69 -11.29 -4.70
C GLY A 81 9.92 -11.12 -6.01
N CYS A 82 8.72 -10.52 -5.98
CA CYS A 82 7.93 -10.20 -7.17
C CYS A 82 8.37 -8.88 -7.85
N LEU A 83 9.21 -8.07 -7.20
CA LEU A 83 9.68 -6.78 -7.73
C LEU A 83 11.00 -6.90 -8.53
N LYS A 84 11.27 -8.06 -9.15
CA LYS A 84 12.52 -8.27 -9.90
C LYS A 84 12.65 -7.30 -11.08
N CYS A 85 13.88 -6.79 -11.22
CA CYS A 85 14.39 -6.07 -12.38
C CYS A 85 14.73 -7.03 -13.52
#